data_AF-A0A174SUP2-F1
#
_entry.id   AF-A0A174SUP2-F1
#
_cell.length_a   1.000
_cell.length_b   1.000
_cell.length_c   1.000
_cell.angle_alpha   90.00
_cell.angle_beta   90.00
_cell.angle_gamma   90.00
#
_symmetry.space_group_name_H-M   'P 1'
#
loop_
_entity.id
_entity.type
_entity.pdbx_description
1 polymer ?
#
loop_
_entity_poly.entity_id
_entity_poly.type
_entity_poly.pdbx_seq_one_letter_code
_entity_poly.pdbx_strand_id
1 'polypeptide(L)'
;MTTINLKDFYYWYTQDQFIEVSDEVAEVFVADARHEMAYQRRLSRHKAQYSLDCDDGIEYSACLHEPTPQELLERMELFIRLWNALNSLPEIQGRRIDAHIILRKSIKEIAEAEGVHEESVRQSIKRGLERMKKTF
;
A
#
# COMPACT_ATOMS: atom_id res chain seq x y z
N MET A 1 18.72 -52.53 -4.71
CA MET A 1 18.06 -52.07 -5.95
C MET A 1 16.64 -51.72 -5.58
N THR A 2 16.20 -50.54 -5.94
CA THR A 2 14.89 -49.98 -5.58
C THR A 2 14.16 -49.57 -6.86
N THR A 3 12.87 -49.88 -6.95
CA THR A 3 12.01 -49.44 -8.04
C THR A 3 11.41 -48.08 -7.70
N ILE A 4 11.62 -47.08 -8.56
CA ILE A 4 11.06 -45.74 -8.42
C ILE A 4 10.07 -45.46 -9.55
N ASN A 5 9.04 -44.64 -9.28
CA ASN A 5 8.14 -44.12 -10.31
C ASN A 5 8.57 -42.72 -10.72
N LEU A 6 8.87 -42.50 -12.01
CA LEU A 6 9.32 -41.19 -12.50
C LEU A 6 8.25 -40.10 -12.37
N LYS A 7 6.97 -40.48 -12.38
CA LYS A 7 5.85 -39.56 -12.20
C LYS A 7 5.87 -38.84 -10.85
N ASP A 8 6.43 -39.47 -9.82
CA ASP A 8 6.49 -38.88 -8.48
C ASP A 8 7.49 -37.72 -8.39
N PHE A 9 8.46 -37.66 -9.31
CA PHE A 9 9.54 -36.68 -9.30
C PHE A 9 9.40 -35.62 -10.40
N TYR A 10 8.73 -35.94 -11.50
CA TYR A 10 8.73 -35.12 -12.71
C TYR A 10 7.31 -34.89 -13.23
N TYR A 11 6.89 -33.62 -13.28
CA TYR A 11 5.51 -33.24 -13.62
C TYR A 11 5.10 -33.56 -15.07
N TRP A 12 6.05 -33.75 -15.99
CA TRP A 12 5.78 -34.03 -17.41
C TRP A 12 5.48 -35.51 -17.70
N TYR A 13 5.70 -36.41 -16.74
CA TYR A 13 5.23 -37.79 -16.86
C TYR A 13 3.77 -37.87 -16.42
N THR A 14 2.88 -38.14 -17.36
CA THR A 14 1.43 -38.26 -17.10
C THR A 14 0.99 -39.70 -16.76
N GLN A 15 1.84 -40.68 -17.07
CA GLN A 15 1.61 -42.11 -16.82
C GLN A 15 2.65 -42.64 -15.82
N ASP A 16 2.30 -43.70 -15.11
CA ASP A 16 3.22 -44.34 -14.18
C ASP A 16 4.34 -45.05 -14.97
N GLN A 17 5.59 -44.71 -14.67
CA GLN A 17 6.76 -45.30 -15.31
C GLN A 17 7.77 -45.73 -14.25
N PHE A 18 7.85 -47.05 -14.06
CA PHE A 18 8.70 -47.67 -13.07
C PHE A 18 10.08 -48.01 -13.64
N ILE A 19 11.13 -47.64 -12.92
CA ILE A 19 12.51 -47.96 -13.27
C ILE A 19 13.21 -48.53 -12.04
N GLU A 20 14.00 -49.58 -12.23
CA GLU A 20 14.90 -50.10 -11.20
C GLU A 20 16.20 -49.30 -11.18
N VAL A 21 16.53 -48.74 -10.03
CA VAL A 21 17.74 -47.97 -9.78
C VAL A 21 18.49 -48.56 -8.58
N SER A 22 19.77 -48.21 -8.41
CA SER A 22 20.48 -48.53 -7.18
C SER A 22 19.88 -47.80 -5.98
N ASP A 23 20.10 -48.33 -4.79
CA ASP A 23 19.56 -47.73 -3.55
C ASP A 23 20.17 -46.35 -3.29
N GLU A 24 21.45 -46.16 -3.65
CA GLU A 24 22.14 -44.87 -3.61
C GLU A 24 21.44 -43.83 -4.51
N VAL A 25 21.07 -44.22 -5.74
CA VAL A 25 20.40 -43.32 -6.69
C VAL A 25 18.98 -43.01 -6.21
N ALA A 26 18.24 -44.00 -5.70
CA ALA A 26 16.93 -43.78 -5.11
C ALA A 26 16.98 -42.79 -3.92
N GLU A 27 18.02 -42.88 -3.08
CA GLU A 27 18.21 -41.96 -1.96
C GLU A 27 18.47 -40.52 -2.43
N VAL A 28 19.26 -40.34 -3.50
CA VAL A 28 19.47 -39.01 -4.10
C VAL A 28 18.16 -38.36 -4.54
N PHE A 29 17.29 -39.11 -5.23
CA PHE A 29 15.99 -38.60 -5.67
C PHE A 29 15.11 -38.16 -4.50
N VAL A 30 15.08 -38.93 -3.40
CA VAL A 30 14.31 -38.58 -2.20
C VAL A 30 14.90 -37.35 -1.50
N ALA A 31 16.23 -37.26 -1.42
CA ALA A 31 16.91 -36.12 -0.81
C ALA A 31 16.67 -34.83 -1.60
N ASP A 32 16.71 -34.90 -2.93
CA ASP A 32 16.45 -33.77 -3.82
C ASP A 32 15.00 -33.27 -3.71
N ALA A 33 14.02 -34.17 -3.75
CA ALA A 33 12.61 -33.82 -3.55
C ALA A 33 12.36 -33.12 -2.20
N ARG A 34 13.02 -33.57 -1.13
CA ARG A 34 12.96 -32.91 0.19
C ARG A 34 13.62 -31.53 0.17
N HIS A 35 14.74 -31.39 -0.55
CA HIS A 35 15.44 -30.12 -0.70
C HIS A 35 14.55 -29.09 -1.41
N GLU A 36 13.92 -29.49 -2.52
CA GLU A 36 13.02 -28.64 -3.30
C GLU A 36 11.81 -28.20 -2.45
N MET A 37 11.16 -29.12 -1.73
CA MET A 37 10.09 -28.77 -0.81
C MET A 37 10.54 -27.78 0.29
N ALA A 38 11.75 -27.94 0.82
CA ALA A 38 12.30 -27.02 1.82
C ALA A 38 12.61 -25.64 1.22
N TYR A 39 13.08 -25.59 -0.04
CA TYR A 39 13.31 -24.37 -0.80
C TYR A 39 12.01 -23.63 -1.07
N GLN A 40 10.98 -24.30 -1.58
CA GLN A 40 9.65 -23.70 -1.80
C GLN A 40 9.04 -23.14 -0.51
N ARG A 41 9.13 -23.87 0.61
CA ARG A 41 8.70 -23.36 1.93
C ARG A 41 9.50 -22.13 2.37
N ARG A 42 10.80 -22.05 2.04
CA ARG A 42 11.64 -20.90 2.34
C ARG A 42 11.21 -19.69 1.51
N LEU A 43 10.99 -19.88 0.21
CA LEU A 43 10.44 -18.84 -0.66
C LEU A 43 9.17 -18.29 -0.02
N SER A 44 8.15 -19.14 0.22
CA SER A 44 6.86 -18.77 0.84
C SER A 44 7.02 -17.93 2.10
N ARG A 45 7.83 -18.40 3.07
CA ARG A 45 8.07 -17.69 4.34
C ARG A 45 8.69 -16.30 4.14
N HIS A 46 9.57 -16.16 3.15
CA HIS A 46 10.25 -14.90 2.86
C HIS A 46 9.54 -14.05 1.78
N LYS A 47 8.34 -14.45 1.34
CA LYS A 47 7.58 -13.78 0.25
C LYS A 47 8.39 -13.57 -1.04
N ALA A 48 9.39 -14.41 -1.28
CA ALA A 48 10.23 -14.37 -2.48
C ALA A 48 9.64 -15.16 -3.66
N GLN A 49 8.34 -15.46 -3.66
CA GLN A 49 7.65 -16.11 -4.80
C GLN A 49 7.34 -15.11 -5.90
N TYR A 50 7.30 -13.82 -5.54
CA TYR A 50 6.91 -12.77 -6.45
C TYR A 50 8.13 -12.30 -7.22
N SER A 51 8.07 -12.39 -8.54
CA SER A 51 9.00 -11.75 -9.45
C SER A 51 8.34 -10.51 -10.02
N LEU A 52 9.07 -9.40 -10.11
CA LEU A 52 8.60 -8.23 -10.84
C LEU A 52 8.56 -8.47 -12.35
N ASP A 53 9.27 -9.51 -12.83
CA ASP A 53 9.29 -9.92 -14.24
C ASP A 53 8.20 -10.98 -14.56
N CYS A 54 7.22 -11.18 -13.67
CA CYS A 54 6.18 -12.19 -13.86
C CYS A 54 5.10 -11.75 -14.87
N ASP A 55 5.12 -10.48 -15.31
CA ASP A 55 4.10 -9.84 -16.17
C ASP A 55 2.65 -10.05 -15.65
N ASP A 56 2.50 -10.32 -14.34
CA ASP A 56 1.22 -10.50 -13.67
C ASP A 56 0.66 -9.17 -13.12
N GLY A 57 1.40 -8.07 -13.34
CA GLY A 57 1.04 -6.71 -12.97
C GLY A 57 1.42 -6.33 -11.54
N ILE A 58 2.16 -7.18 -10.82
CA ILE A 58 2.62 -6.86 -9.46
C ILE A 58 3.51 -5.61 -9.43
N GLU A 59 4.26 -5.36 -10.50
CA GLU A 59 5.13 -4.20 -10.67
C GLU A 59 4.36 -2.88 -10.59
N TYR A 60 3.13 -2.81 -11.12
CA TYR A 60 2.30 -1.60 -11.03
C TYR A 60 1.87 -1.28 -9.60
N SER A 61 1.72 -2.30 -8.76
CA SER A 61 1.31 -2.16 -7.36
C SER A 61 2.49 -1.89 -6.42
N ALA A 62 3.67 -2.42 -6.75
CA ALA A 62 4.86 -2.35 -5.92
C ALA A 62 5.72 -1.11 -6.21
N CYS A 63 5.72 -0.62 -7.46
CA CYS A 63 6.52 0.54 -7.84
C CYS A 63 5.79 1.85 -7.50
N LEU A 64 6.53 2.81 -6.93
CA LEU A 64 6.06 4.19 -6.79
C LEU A 64 5.92 4.79 -8.19
N HIS A 65 4.69 5.01 -8.65
CA HIS A 65 4.45 5.73 -9.91
C HIS A 65 4.66 7.23 -9.70
N GLU A 66 5.48 7.83 -10.57
CA GLU A 66 5.55 9.29 -10.65
C GLU A 66 4.23 9.82 -11.22
N PRO A 67 3.62 10.86 -10.61
CA PRO A 67 2.34 11.36 -11.05
C PRO A 67 2.44 11.88 -12.49
N THR A 68 1.43 11.60 -13.30
CA THR A 68 1.40 12.07 -14.68
C THR A 68 1.30 13.61 -14.74
N PRO A 69 1.71 14.27 -15.83
CA PRO A 69 1.54 15.71 -15.99
C PRO A 69 0.08 16.18 -15.79
N GLN A 70 -0.89 15.34 -16.19
CA GLN A 70 -2.31 15.60 -16.00
C GLN A 70 -2.70 15.57 -14.51
N GLU A 71 -2.25 14.58 -13.75
CA GLU A 71 -2.52 14.49 -12.31
C GLU A 71 -1.91 15.68 -11.55
N LEU A 72 -0.74 16.15 -11.97
CA LEU A 72 -0.13 17.35 -11.39
C LEU A 72 -0.99 18.59 -11.64
N LEU A 73 -1.52 18.74 -12.85
CA LEU A 73 -2.41 19.85 -13.20
C LEU A 73 -3.71 19.81 -12.39
N GLU A 74 -4.32 18.64 -12.24
CA GLU A 74 -5.52 18.44 -11.42
C GLU A 74 -5.27 18.77 -9.95
N ARG A 75 -4.12 18.36 -9.40
CA ARG A 75 -3.71 18.73 -8.03
C ARG A 75 -3.53 20.24 -7.87
N MET A 76 -2.92 20.91 -8.84
CA MET A 76 -2.77 22.38 -8.84
C MET A 76 -4.12 23.08 -8.87
N GLU A 77 -5.05 22.63 -9.72
CA GLU A 77 -6.39 23.19 -9.80
C GLU A 77 -7.17 23.01 -8.50
N LEU A 78 -7.12 21.80 -7.92
CA LEU A 78 -7.71 21.51 -6.61
C LEU A 78 -7.15 22.43 -5.52
N PHE A 79 -5.84 22.65 -5.50
CA PHE A 79 -5.20 23.57 -4.57
C PHE A 79 -5.72 25.00 -4.73
N ILE A 80 -5.83 25.50 -5.96
CA ILE A 80 -6.36 26.85 -6.24
C ILE A 80 -7.81 26.97 -5.75
N ARG A 81 -8.66 25.96 -5.99
CA ARG A 81 -10.06 25.96 -5.52
C ARG A 81 -10.15 25.99 -4.00
N LEU A 82 -9.36 25.16 -3.31
CA LEU A 82 -9.31 25.14 -1.83
C LEU A 82 -8.82 26.48 -1.29
N TRP A 83 -7.77 27.05 -1.89
CA TRP A 83 -7.23 28.35 -1.54
C TRP A 83 -8.27 29.46 -1.69
N ASN A 84 -9.02 29.46 -2.80
CA ASN A 84 -10.10 30.43 -3.02
C ASN A 84 -11.23 30.25 -2.02
N ALA A 85 -11.64 29.02 -1.72
CA ALA A 85 -12.67 28.72 -0.72
C ALA A 85 -12.27 29.23 0.67
N LEU A 86 -11.00 29.02 1.06
CA LEU A 86 -10.47 29.50 2.33
C LEU A 86 -10.43 31.03 2.40
N ASN A 87 -9.94 31.70 1.35
CA ASN A 87 -9.87 33.16 1.28
C ASN A 87 -11.24 33.85 1.15
N SER A 88 -12.29 33.10 0.82
CA SER A 88 -13.67 33.61 0.84
C SER A 88 -14.28 33.67 2.25
N LEU A 89 -13.63 33.06 3.25
CA LEU A 89 -14.11 33.06 4.63
C LEU A 89 -13.83 34.39 5.34
N PRO A 90 -14.62 34.73 6.38
CA PRO A 90 -14.25 35.76 7.33
C PRO A 90 -12.88 35.47 7.96
N GLU A 91 -12.09 36.53 8.16
CA GLU A 91 -10.70 36.45 8.60
C GLU A 91 -10.48 35.57 9.86
N ILE A 92 -11.37 35.65 10.85
CA ILE A 92 -11.30 34.84 12.08
C ILE A 92 -11.52 33.35 11.78
N GLN A 93 -12.46 33.01 10.88
CA GLN A 93 -12.71 31.61 10.51
C GLN A 93 -11.53 31.04 9.72
N GLY A 94 -10.99 31.81 8.76
CA GLY A 94 -9.80 31.43 8.00
C GLY A 94 -8.60 31.18 8.91
N ARG A 95 -8.26 32.15 9.78
CA ARG A 95 -7.13 32.02 10.72
C ARG A 95 -7.24 30.79 11.64
N ARG A 96 -8.43 30.51 12.17
CA ARG A 96 -8.65 29.34 13.05
C ARG A 96 -8.56 28.02 12.27
N ILE A 97 -9.03 27.98 11.03
CA ILE A 97 -8.90 26.80 10.15
C ILE A 97 -7.44 26.57 9.78
N ASP A 98 -6.69 27.61 9.42
CA ASP A 98 -5.26 27.52 9.12
C ASP A 98 -4.47 27.02 10.32
N ALA A 99 -4.73 27.59 11.50
CA ALA A 99 -4.10 27.17 12.74
C ALA A 99 -4.37 25.68 13.06
N HIS A 100 -5.59 25.21 12.86
CA HIS A 100 -5.97 23.85 13.23
C HIS A 100 -5.56 22.80 12.18
N ILE A 101 -5.79 23.07 10.90
CA ILE A 101 -5.61 22.09 9.81
C ILE A 101 -4.19 22.14 9.24
N ILE A 102 -3.68 23.34 8.96
CA ILE A 102 -2.36 23.53 8.31
C ILE A 102 -1.26 23.47 9.37
N LEU A 103 -1.39 24.24 10.46
CA LEU A 103 -0.39 24.30 11.53
C LEU A 103 -0.57 23.22 12.60
N ARG A 104 -1.61 22.39 12.50
CA ARG A 104 -1.89 21.26 13.42
C ARG A 104 -2.00 21.65 14.89
N LYS A 105 -2.35 22.91 15.21
CA LYS A 105 -2.60 23.36 16.57
C LYS A 105 -3.87 22.76 17.13
N SER A 106 -3.89 22.47 18.43
CA SER A 106 -5.09 22.04 19.12
C SER A 106 -6.09 23.20 19.28
N ILE A 107 -7.37 22.88 19.40
CA ILE A 107 -8.43 23.88 19.65
C ILE A 107 -8.14 24.67 20.93
N LYS A 108 -7.58 24.00 21.95
CA LYS A 108 -7.20 24.59 23.22
C LYS A 108 -6.09 25.64 23.06
N GLU A 109 -5.02 25.31 22.33
CA GLU A 109 -3.93 26.27 22.06
C GLU A 109 -4.43 27.52 21.30
N ILE A 110 -5.35 27.33 20.36
CA ILE A 110 -5.96 28.45 19.62
C ILE A 110 -6.83 29.31 20.55
N ALA A 111 -7.62 28.67 21.40
CA ALA A 111 -8.49 29.33 22.37
C ALA A 111 -7.69 30.15 23.40
N GLU A 112 -6.62 29.57 23.94
CA GLU A 112 -5.71 30.24 24.88
C GLU A 112 -5.00 31.43 24.22
N ALA A 113 -4.52 31.28 22.98
CA ALA A 113 -3.84 32.36 22.25
C ALA A 113 -4.77 33.54 21.92
N GLU A 114 -6.06 33.27 21.66
CA GLU A 114 -7.07 34.30 21.36
C GLU A 114 -7.82 34.81 22.60
N GLY A 115 -7.63 34.19 23.78
CA GLY A 115 -8.36 34.53 25.00
C GLY A 115 -9.86 34.23 24.93
N VAL A 116 -10.26 33.22 24.15
CA VAL A 116 -11.66 32.84 23.92
C VAL A 116 -11.96 31.45 24.46
N HIS A 117 -13.25 31.11 24.60
CA HIS A 117 -13.65 29.77 24.99
C HIS A 117 -13.43 28.75 23.85
N GLU A 118 -12.99 27.54 24.17
CA GLU A 118 -12.73 26.46 23.18
C GLU A 118 -13.92 26.19 22.26
N GLU A 119 -15.15 26.23 22.81
CA GLU A 119 -16.37 26.02 22.03
C GLU A 119 -16.56 27.08 20.93
N SER A 120 -16.14 28.32 21.18
CA SER A 120 -16.21 29.38 20.17
C SER A 120 -15.27 29.10 18.99
N VAL A 121 -14.09 28.55 19.26
CA VAL A 121 -13.15 28.12 18.22
C VAL A 121 -13.71 26.92 17.46
N ARG A 122 -14.23 25.91 18.17
CA ARG A 122 -14.83 24.70 17.57
C ARG A 122 -15.99 25.04 16.63
N GLN A 123 -16.92 25.89 17.07
CA GLN A 123 -18.06 26.32 16.25
C GLN A 123 -17.62 27.17 15.05
N SER A 124 -16.59 28.00 15.22
CA SER A 124 -16.04 28.83 14.16
C SER A 124 -15.40 27.98 13.05
N ILE A 125 -14.59 27.00 13.41
CA ILE A 125 -13.98 26.04 12.47
C ILE A 125 -15.07 25.24 11.75
N LYS A 126 -16.03 24.67 12.51
CA LYS A 126 -17.13 23.89 11.93
C LYS A 126 -17.91 24.68 10.87
N ARG A 127 -18.33 25.91 11.20
CA ARG A 127 -19.06 26.78 10.27
C ARG A 127 -18.22 27.25 9.09
N GLY A 128 -16.93 27.47 9.29
CA GLY A 128 -16.01 27.82 8.20
C GLY A 128 -15.87 26.67 7.20
N LEU A 129 -15.72 25.43 7.68
CA LEU A 129 -15.69 24.24 6.82
C LEU A 129 -17.01 24.01 6.07
N GLU A 130 -18.15 24.21 6.75
CA GLU A 130 -19.47 24.14 6.09
C GLU A 130 -19.63 25.19 4.99
N ARG A 131 -19.02 26.36 5.13
CA ARG A 131 -19.00 27.41 4.09
C ARG A 131 -18.08 27.06 2.94
N MET A 132 -16.86 26.60 3.23
CA MET A 132 -15.92 26.13 2.19
C MET A 132 -16.53 25.02 1.34
N LYS A 133 -17.30 24.10 1.94
CA LYS A 133 -18.01 23.04 1.21
C LYS A 133 -19.08 23.57 0.24
N LYS A 134 -19.59 24.78 0.44
CA LYS A 134 -20.56 25.40 -0.48
C LYS A 134 -19.89 26.13 -1.64
N THR A 135 -18.66 26.56 -1.46
CA THR A 135 -17.89 27.32 -2.47
C THR A 135 -16.90 26.46 -3.25
N PHE A 136 -16.61 25.26 -2.76
CA PHE A 136 -15.88 24.19 -3.45
C PHE A 136 -16.81 23.40 -4.37
#